data_AF-A0A2N5YKU0-F1
#
_entry.id   AF-A0A2N5YKU0-F1
#
_cell.length_a   1.000
_cell.length_b   1.000
_cell.length_c   1.000
_cell.angle_alpha   90.00
_cell.angle_beta   90.00
_cell.angle_gamma   90.00
#
_symmetry.space_group_name_H-M   'P 1'
#
loop_
_entity.id
_entity.type
_entity.pdbx_description
1 polymer ?
#
loop_
_entity_poly.entity_id
_entity_poly.type
_entity_poly.pdbx_seq_one_letter_code
_entity_poly.pdbx_strand_id
1 'polypeptide(L)'
;MIKEIIMLSVVLLISVSVMGQKVELDKRAKNHYTDEQISKIPDVKREKMNFMYRESFIIPEEMQGKLSKDDIDVTPYHVFRKQSERQRVPLNIDEEQEFAPADRIIILLSQDEVDEAFAKIDKKYANQ
;
A
#
# COMPACT_ATOMS: atom_id res chain seq x y z
N MET A 1 -52.02 -7.71 -19.43
CA MET A 1 -51.44 -6.37 -19.68
C MET A 1 -50.71 -5.76 -18.47
N ILE A 2 -51.06 -6.03 -17.21
CA ILE A 2 -50.32 -5.48 -16.04
C ILE A 2 -49.04 -6.27 -15.70
N LYS A 3 -48.95 -7.56 -16.09
CA LYS A 3 -47.80 -8.42 -15.75
C LYS A 3 -46.52 -8.14 -16.55
N GLU A 4 -46.60 -7.48 -17.70
CA GLU A 4 -45.42 -7.26 -18.56
C GLU A 4 -44.67 -5.96 -18.25
N ILE A 5 -45.34 -4.98 -17.62
CA ILE A 5 -44.74 -3.68 -17.30
C ILE A 5 -43.77 -3.79 -16.10
N ILE A 6 -44.03 -4.71 -15.16
CA ILE A 6 -43.19 -4.89 -13.97
C ILE A 6 -41.83 -5.51 -14.32
N MET A 7 -41.74 -6.29 -15.40
CA MET A 7 -40.52 -7.01 -15.77
C MET A 7 -39.47 -6.10 -16.43
N LEU A 8 -39.88 -5.01 -17.08
CA LEU A 8 -38.96 -4.05 -17.69
C LEU A 8 -38.27 -3.14 -16.66
N SER A 9 -38.87 -2.96 -15.48
CA SER A 9 -38.36 -2.06 -14.44
C SER A 9 -37.23 -2.68 -13.60
N VAL A 10 -37.17 -4.02 -13.51
CA VAL A 10 -36.17 -4.72 -12.68
C VAL A 10 -34.82 -4.85 -13.41
N VAL A 11 -34.82 -4.90 -14.74
CA VAL A 11 -33.57 -5.01 -15.53
C VAL A 11 -32.81 -3.67 -15.57
N LEU A 12 -33.49 -2.53 -15.43
CA LEU A 12 -32.83 -1.21 -15.45
C LEU A 12 -32.08 -0.89 -14.14
N LEU A 13 -32.45 -1.51 -13.02
CA LEU A 13 -31.89 -1.21 -11.69
C LEU A 13 -30.54 -1.87 -11.40
N ILE A 14 -30.08 -2.82 -12.22
CA ILE A 14 -28.79 -3.52 -12.00
C ILE A 14 -27.63 -2.81 -12.71
N SER A 15 -27.90 -1.75 -13.48
CA SER A 15 -26.87 -1.05 -14.27
C SER A 15 -26.08 0.01 -13.48
N VAL A 16 -26.35 0.20 -12.19
CA VAL A 16 -25.78 1.33 -11.42
C VAL A 16 -24.99 0.84 -10.22
N SER A 17 -23.69 0.60 -10.44
CA SER A 17 -22.58 0.93 -9.54
C SER A 17 -21.47 -0.12 -9.58
N VAL A 18 -20.85 -0.29 -10.75
CA VAL A 18 -19.38 -0.44 -10.75
C VAL A 18 -18.81 0.97 -10.84
N MET A 19 -19.18 1.82 -9.90
CA MET A 19 -18.44 3.06 -9.66
C MET A 19 -17.13 2.55 -9.05
N GLY A 20 -16.11 2.39 -9.89
CA GLY A 20 -14.83 1.79 -9.52
C GLY A 20 -14.39 2.36 -8.18
N GLN A 21 -14.36 1.51 -7.15
CA GLN A 21 -13.86 1.90 -5.85
C GLN A 21 -12.40 2.28 -6.05
N LYS A 22 -12.13 3.59 -6.11
CA LYS A 22 -10.76 4.12 -6.16
C LYS A 22 -9.99 3.49 -4.99
N VAL A 23 -8.82 2.96 -5.29
CA VAL A 23 -7.95 2.42 -4.25
C VAL A 23 -7.60 3.56 -3.30
N GLU A 24 -7.99 3.43 -2.02
CA GLU A 24 -7.65 4.44 -1.02
C GLU A 24 -6.15 4.36 -0.71
N LEU A 25 -5.47 5.50 -0.78
CA LEU A 25 -4.05 5.59 -0.49
C LEU A 25 -3.79 5.50 1.02
N ASP A 26 -2.74 4.79 1.41
CA ASP A 26 -2.27 4.68 2.79
C ASP A 26 -2.04 6.08 3.41
N LYS A 27 -2.45 6.26 4.67
CA LYS A 27 -2.39 7.56 5.34
C LYS A 27 -0.97 8.13 5.38
N ARG A 28 0.04 7.28 5.57
CA ARG A 28 1.44 7.71 5.62
C ARG A 28 1.94 8.19 4.28
N ALA A 29 1.51 7.53 3.20
CA ALA A 29 1.80 8.00 1.85
C ALA A 29 1.23 9.39 1.60
N LYS A 30 0.04 9.72 2.15
CA LYS A 30 -0.59 11.04 1.98
C LYS A 30 0.27 12.17 2.57
N ASN A 31 1.15 11.91 3.53
CA ASN A 31 2.04 12.93 4.10
C ASN A 31 3.07 13.47 3.09
N HIS A 32 3.28 12.76 1.97
CA HIS A 32 4.27 13.10 0.95
C HIS A 32 3.68 13.76 -0.30
N TYR A 33 2.36 13.96 -0.35
CA TYR A 33 1.66 14.48 -1.54
C TYR A 33 0.53 15.43 -1.16
N THR A 34 0.27 16.42 -2.02
CA THR A 34 -0.93 17.26 -1.89
C THR A 34 -2.19 16.50 -2.35
N ASP A 35 -3.37 16.94 -1.91
CA ASP A 35 -4.64 16.35 -2.36
C ASP A 35 -4.80 16.39 -3.89
N GLU A 36 -4.35 17.48 -4.52
CA GLU A 36 -4.36 17.59 -5.98
C GLU A 36 -3.48 16.51 -6.62
N GLN A 37 -2.27 16.29 -6.09
CA GLN A 37 -1.38 15.23 -6.58
C GLN A 37 -2.03 13.85 -6.38
N ILE A 38 -2.57 13.57 -5.19
CA ILE A 38 -3.24 12.30 -4.86
C ILE A 38 -4.39 12.02 -5.85
N SER A 39 -5.18 13.04 -6.18
CA SER A 39 -6.32 12.91 -7.11
C SER A 39 -5.92 12.42 -8.51
N LYS A 40 -4.67 12.71 -8.92
CA LYS A 40 -4.09 12.37 -10.23
C LYS A 40 -3.29 11.06 -10.21
N ILE A 41 -3.08 10.44 -9.05
CA ILE A 41 -2.36 9.15 -8.96
C ILE A 41 -3.25 8.03 -9.50
N PRO A 42 -2.82 7.29 -10.54
CA PRO A 42 -3.55 6.13 -11.06
C PRO A 42 -3.66 5.00 -10.02
N ASP A 43 -4.75 4.23 -10.06
CA ASP A 43 -5.02 3.17 -9.05
C ASP A 43 -3.90 2.13 -8.95
N VAL A 44 -3.31 1.73 -10.08
CA VAL A 44 -2.12 0.84 -10.10
C VAL A 44 -0.97 1.38 -9.26
N LYS A 45 -0.72 2.70 -9.33
CA LYS A 45 0.34 3.36 -8.56
C LYS A 45 -0.06 3.49 -7.09
N ARG A 46 -1.35 3.74 -6.79
CA ARG A 46 -1.86 3.75 -5.42
C ARG A 46 -1.68 2.39 -4.73
N GLU A 47 -1.97 1.31 -5.44
CA GLU A 47 -1.82 -0.05 -4.89
C GLU A 47 -0.35 -0.40 -4.64
N LYS A 48 0.56 -0.04 -5.56
CA LYS A 48 2.01 -0.16 -5.34
C LYS A 48 2.49 0.64 -4.13
N MET A 49 2.01 1.87 -3.96
CA MET A 49 2.33 2.69 -2.80
C MET A 49 1.82 2.03 -1.52
N ASN A 50 0.56 1.56 -1.49
CA ASN A 50 0.01 0.86 -0.34
C ASN A 50 0.82 -0.39 0.03
N PHE A 51 1.25 -1.17 -0.98
CA PHE A 51 2.14 -2.31 -0.76
C PHE A 51 3.43 -1.87 -0.06
N MET A 52 4.06 -0.78 -0.50
CA MET A 52 5.26 -0.25 0.15
C MET A 52 5.02 -0.01 1.64
N TYR A 53 3.97 0.72 2.01
CA TYR A 53 3.72 1.06 3.42
C TYR A 53 3.19 -0.10 4.28
N ARG A 54 2.63 -1.16 3.70
CA ARG A 54 1.95 -2.22 4.49
C ARG A 54 2.69 -3.55 4.49
N GLU A 55 3.30 -3.90 3.37
CA GLU A 55 3.72 -5.26 3.08
C GLU A 55 5.21 -5.36 2.71
N SER A 56 5.83 -4.27 2.27
CA SER A 56 7.23 -4.28 1.82
C SER A 56 8.27 -4.42 2.95
N PHE A 57 7.83 -4.60 4.19
CA PHE A 57 8.66 -4.85 5.35
C PHE A 57 7.93 -5.70 6.40
N ILE A 58 8.72 -6.29 7.29
CA ILE A 58 8.28 -7.18 8.36
C ILE A 58 8.71 -6.56 9.69
N ILE A 59 7.79 -6.54 10.65
CA ILE A 59 8.13 -6.28 12.06
C ILE A 59 8.53 -7.63 12.66
N PRO A 60 9.77 -7.79 13.13
CA PRO A 60 10.22 -9.06 13.66
C PRO A 60 9.51 -9.37 14.99
N GLU A 61 9.46 -10.65 15.37
CA GLU A 61 8.68 -11.12 16.52
C GLU A 61 9.05 -10.40 17.82
N GLU A 62 10.33 -10.12 18.02
CA GLU A 62 10.86 -9.40 19.18
C GLU A 62 10.33 -7.94 19.31
N MET A 63 9.74 -7.41 18.25
CA MET A 63 9.15 -6.07 18.17
C MET A 63 7.63 -6.06 18.06
N GLN A 64 6.99 -7.24 18.03
CA GLN A 64 5.53 -7.32 18.06
C GLN A 64 5.00 -6.72 19.36
N GLY A 65 4.01 -5.84 19.25
CA GLY A 65 3.44 -5.10 20.39
C GLY A 65 4.22 -3.86 20.82
N LYS A 66 5.47 -3.68 20.36
CA LYS A 66 6.25 -2.44 20.56
C LYS A 66 6.16 -1.51 19.36
N LEU A 67 6.09 -2.09 18.17
CA LEU A 67 5.96 -1.37 16.91
C LEU A 67 4.62 -1.71 16.26
N SER A 68 3.92 -0.69 15.77
CA SER A 68 2.79 -0.85 14.87
C SER A 68 3.25 -0.65 13.44
N LYS A 69 2.71 -1.47 12.51
CA LYS A 69 2.94 -1.24 11.08
C LYS A 69 2.43 0.13 10.65
N ASP A 70 1.33 0.62 11.24
CA ASP A 70 0.67 1.85 10.83
C ASP A 70 1.45 3.13 11.18
N ASP A 71 2.45 3.01 12.08
CA ASP A 71 3.25 4.14 12.56
C ASP A 71 4.60 4.28 11.83
N ILE A 72 4.94 3.32 10.94
CA ILE A 72 6.25 3.26 10.30
C ILE A 72 6.18 3.90 8.91
N ASP A 73 6.94 4.99 8.69
CA ASP A 73 7.24 5.47 7.35
C ASP A 73 8.44 4.69 6.77
N VAL A 74 8.17 3.82 5.80
CA VAL A 74 9.22 2.99 5.18
C VAL A 74 10.03 3.76 4.12
N THR A 75 9.57 4.94 3.70
CA THR A 75 10.15 5.71 2.59
C THR A 75 11.64 5.94 2.73
N PRO A 76 12.18 6.46 3.85
CA PRO A 76 13.62 6.73 3.96
C PRO A 76 14.46 5.44 3.93
N TYR A 77 13.85 4.28 4.17
CA TYR A 77 14.57 3.01 4.29
C TYR A 77 14.69 2.24 2.96
N HIS A 78 14.02 2.69 1.88
CA HIS A 78 14.06 1.98 0.60
C HIS A 78 15.48 1.85 0.03
N VAL A 79 16.35 2.83 0.29
CA VAL A 79 17.74 2.85 -0.17
C VAL A 79 18.60 1.74 0.43
N PHE A 80 18.15 1.13 1.53
CA PHE A 80 18.84 0.02 2.18
C PHE A 80 18.39 -1.35 1.64
N ARG A 81 17.50 -1.41 0.65
CA ARG A 81 17.14 -2.71 0.05
C ARG A 81 18.31 -3.27 -0.73
N LYS A 82 18.49 -4.58 -0.59
CA LYS A 82 19.42 -5.36 -1.39
C LYS A 82 18.66 -6.17 -2.42
N GLN A 83 19.35 -6.52 -3.51
CA GLN A 83 18.72 -7.14 -4.66
C GLN A 83 17.96 -8.42 -4.28
N SER A 84 18.67 -9.38 -3.68
CA SER A 84 18.16 -10.75 -3.46
C SER A 84 18.21 -11.19 -2.00
N GLU A 85 18.38 -10.26 -1.07
CA GLU A 85 18.35 -10.57 0.36
C GLU A 85 17.55 -9.56 1.17
N ARG A 86 16.85 -10.06 2.18
CA ARG A 86 16.12 -9.23 3.14
C ARG A 86 17.11 -8.56 4.08
N GLN A 87 16.85 -7.30 4.43
CA GLN A 87 17.77 -6.52 5.26
C GLN A 87 17.12 -6.05 6.55
N ARG A 88 17.80 -6.31 7.68
CA ARG A 88 17.46 -5.72 8.98
C ARG A 88 17.94 -4.29 9.03
N VAL A 89 17.06 -3.35 9.35
CA VAL A 89 17.34 -1.92 9.38
C VAL A 89 16.79 -1.32 10.68
N PRO A 90 17.60 -0.57 11.44
CA PRO A 90 17.11 0.17 12.60
C PRO A 90 16.21 1.32 12.15
N LEU A 91 15.13 1.56 12.88
CA LEU A 91 14.21 2.66 12.62
C LEU A 91 14.62 3.89 13.42
N ASN A 92 15.02 4.96 12.73
CA ASN A 92 15.04 6.31 13.28
C ASN A 92 13.63 6.91 13.13
N ILE A 93 12.78 6.65 14.12
CA ILE A 93 11.41 7.20 14.17
C ILE A 93 11.43 8.66 14.64
N ASP A 94 12.50 9.11 15.31
CA ASP A 94 12.65 10.48 15.82
C ASP A 94 13.81 11.20 15.12
N GLU A 95 13.51 12.31 14.42
CA GLU A 95 14.51 13.17 13.74
C GLU A 95 15.51 13.83 14.71
N GLU A 96 15.22 13.84 16.01
CA GLU A 96 16.06 14.46 17.05
C GLU A 96 17.08 13.50 17.69
N GLN A 97 17.09 12.20 17.34
CA GLN A 97 18.05 11.24 17.89
C GLN A 97 19.02 10.76 16.81
N GLU A 98 20.29 11.20 16.91
CA GLU A 98 21.39 10.77 16.03
C GLU A 98 21.60 9.24 16.01
N PHE A 99 21.04 8.54 16.99
CA PHE A 99 20.96 7.09 17.04
C PHE A 99 19.60 6.70 17.60
N ALA A 100 18.73 6.09 16.78
CA ALA A 100 17.60 5.37 17.35
C ALA A 100 18.10 4.39 18.42
N PRO A 101 17.36 4.21 19.51
CA PRO A 101 17.64 3.12 20.41
C PRO A 101 17.69 1.83 19.58
N ALA A 102 18.73 1.02 19.79
CA ALA A 102 19.02 -0.20 19.04
C ALA A 102 17.91 -1.27 19.13
N ASP A 103 16.78 -0.93 19.76
CA ASP A 103 15.64 -1.75 20.05
C ASP A 103 14.50 -1.58 19.04
N ARG A 104 14.56 -0.68 18.04
CA ARG A 104 13.51 -0.57 17.01
C ARG A 104 14.04 -0.95 15.64
N ILE A 105 13.62 -2.11 15.15
CA ILE A 105 14.17 -2.72 13.93
C ILE A 105 13.03 -3.22 13.05
N ILE A 106 13.17 -3.06 11.74
CA ILE A 106 12.35 -3.73 10.73
C ILE A 106 13.20 -4.60 9.82
N ILE A 107 12.58 -5.57 9.17
CA ILE A 107 13.18 -6.35 8.09
C ILE A 107 12.57 -5.89 6.77
N LEU A 108 13.35 -5.24 5.92
CA LEU A 108 12.94 -4.90 4.56
C LEU A 108 12.92 -6.17 3.70
N LEU A 109 11.89 -6.32 2.88
CA LEU A 109 11.93 -7.30 1.78
C LEU A 109 13.08 -6.97 0.81
N SER A 110 13.58 -7.98 0.12
CA SER A 110 14.55 -7.77 -0.98
C SER A 110 13.91 -6.99 -2.14
N GLN A 111 14.74 -6.45 -3.04
CA GLN A 111 14.25 -5.78 -4.25
C GLN A 111 13.50 -6.77 -5.15
N ASP A 112 14.01 -8.00 -5.30
CA ASP A 112 13.37 -9.05 -6.10
C ASP A 112 11.94 -9.36 -5.60
N GLU A 113 11.73 -9.44 -4.28
CA GLU A 113 10.40 -9.65 -3.68
C GLU A 113 9.44 -8.48 -3.93
N VAL A 114 9.96 -7.25 -3.89
CA VAL A 114 9.17 -6.04 -4.20
C VAL A 114 8.80 -6.01 -5.68
N ASP A 115 9.74 -6.32 -6.56
CA ASP A 115 9.53 -6.36 -8.01
C ASP A 115 8.51 -7.43 -8.39
N GLU A 116 8.56 -8.60 -7.75
CA GLU A 116 7.55 -9.65 -7.92
C GLU A 116 6.15 -9.18 -7.51
N ALA A 117 6.03 -8.49 -6.37
CA ALA A 117 4.78 -7.92 -5.91
C ALA A 117 4.26 -6.85 -6.88
N PHE A 118 5.13 -5.97 -7.37
CA PHE A 118 4.77 -4.96 -8.36
C PHE A 118 4.34 -5.57 -9.69
N ALA A 119 5.01 -6.62 -10.15
CA ALA A 119 4.61 -7.34 -11.37
C ALA A 119 3.23 -8.00 -11.22
N LYS A 120 2.89 -8.53 -10.03
CA LYS A 120 1.54 -9.04 -9.73
C LYS A 120 0.49 -7.93 -9.78
N ILE A 121 0.79 -6.77 -9.19
CA ILE A 121 -0.08 -5.59 -9.24
C ILE A 121 -0.27 -5.14 -10.69
N ASP A 122 0.79 -5.00 -11.48
CA ASP A 122 0.69 -4.58 -12.89
C ASP A 122 -0.16 -5.54 -13.71
N LYS A 123 0.02 -6.86 -13.54
CA LYS A 123 -0.82 -7.88 -14.19
C LYS A 123 -2.30 -7.76 -13.80
N LYS A 124 -2.61 -7.42 -12.55
CA LYS A 124 -4.01 -7.22 -12.10
C LYS A 124 -4.69 -6.08 -12.85
N TYR A 125 -3.98 -4.99 -13.14
CA TYR A 125 -4.53 -3.82 -13.84
C TYR A 125 -4.43 -3.91 -15.37
N ALA A 126 -3.52 -4.72 -15.91
CA ALA A 126 -3.44 -4.95 -17.36
C ALA A 126 -4.62 -5.78 -17.92
N ASN A 127 -5.34 -6.50 -17.04
CA ASN A 127 -6.50 -7.33 -17.40
C ASN A 127 -7.85 -6.67 -17.05
N GLN A 128 -7.87 -5.36 -16.74
CA GLN A 128 -9.06 -4.55 -16.49
C GLN A 128 -9.30 -3.59 -17.65
#